data_AF-A0A978SCP3-F1
#
_entry.id   AF-A0A978SCP3-F1
#
_cell.length_a   1.000
_cell.length_b   1.000
_cell.length_c   1.000
_cell.angle_alpha   90.00
_cell.angle_beta   90.00
_cell.angle_gamma   90.00
#
_symmetry.space_group_name_H-M   'P 1'
#
loop_
_entity.id
_entity.type
_entity.pdbx_description
1 polymer ?
#
loop_
_entity_poly.entity_id
_entity_poly.type
_entity_poly.pdbx_seq_one_letter_code
_entity_poly.pdbx_strand_id
1 'polypeptide(L)'
;MKEPSDQSEPLREVIRAAYRQGEEAVIALVENLLKAQANAIEKLEARIKVLEDQASKDRQNSSKPPSGDGFKKRPQSLRSKSGRKSGG
;
A
#
# COMPACT_ATOMS: atom_id res chain seq x y z
N MET A 1 10.36 23.80 -7.12
CA MET A 1 9.04 23.33 -7.59
C MET A 1 9.11 23.24 -9.10
N LYS A 2 8.95 22.05 -9.67
CA LYS A 2 8.94 21.86 -11.14
C LYS A 2 7.48 22.00 -11.57
N GLU A 3 7.17 23.03 -12.34
CA GLU A 3 5.85 23.27 -12.91
C GLU A 3 5.32 21.99 -13.61
N PRO A 4 4.04 21.61 -13.45
CA PRO A 4 3.42 20.50 -14.19
C PRO A 4 3.11 20.89 -15.65
N SER A 5 3.98 21.68 -16.29
CA SER A 5 3.65 22.43 -17.50
C SER A 5 3.64 21.62 -18.80
N ASP A 6 4.27 20.44 -18.83
CA ASP A 6 4.55 19.78 -20.12
C ASP A 6 3.41 18.88 -20.65
N GLN A 7 2.53 18.40 -19.77
CA GLN A 7 1.45 17.46 -20.16
C GLN A 7 0.13 18.16 -20.54
N SER A 8 0.00 19.46 -20.27
CA SER A 8 -1.23 20.21 -20.50
C SER A 8 -1.36 20.78 -21.91
N GLU A 9 -0.24 21.10 -22.55
CA GLU A 9 -0.19 21.60 -23.94
C GLU A 9 -0.74 20.60 -24.97
N PRO A 10 -0.35 19.30 -24.98
CA PRO A 10 -0.91 18.34 -25.94
C PRO A 10 -2.42 18.14 -25.72
N LEU A 11 -2.91 18.20 -24.48
CA LEU A 11 -4.33 18.08 -24.19
C LEU A 11 -5.12 19.28 -24.74
N ARG A 12 -4.58 20.50 -24.60
CA ARG A 12 -5.19 21.71 -25.17
C ARG A 12 -5.31 21.62 -26.69
N GLU A 13 -4.32 21.06 -27.37
CA GLU A 13 -4.38 20.84 -28.82
C GLU A 13 -5.45 19.82 -29.21
N VAL A 14 -5.56 18.70 -28.50
CA VAL A 14 -6.61 17.69 -28.73
C VAL A 14 -8.00 18.29 -28.53
N ILE A 15 -8.18 19.08 -27.46
CA ILE A 15 -9.44 19.78 -27.17
C ILE A 15 -9.76 20.77 -28.31
N ARG A 16 -8.78 21.57 -28.76
CA ARG A 16 -8.95 22.49 -29.89
C ARG A 16 -9.32 21.77 -31.18
N ALA A 17 -8.73 20.61 -31.45
CA ALA A 17 -9.05 19.79 -32.62
C ALA A 17 -10.50 19.28 -32.54
N ALA A 18 -10.94 18.76 -31.39
CA ALA A 18 -12.32 18.33 -31.17
C ALA A 18 -13.30 19.50 -31.36
N TYR A 19 -13.01 20.68 -30.81
CA TYR A 19 -13.84 21.87 -31.01
C TYR A 19 -13.96 22.29 -32.48
N ARG A 20 -12.89 22.17 -33.27
CA ARG A 20 -12.93 22.44 -34.72
C ARG A 20 -13.76 21.42 -35.48
N GLN A 21 -13.86 20.19 -34.97
CA GLN A 21 -14.59 19.09 -35.58
C GLN A 21 -16.10 19.13 -35.26
N GLY A 22 -16.49 19.76 -34.15
CA GLY A 22 -17.87 20.05 -33.79
C GLY A 22 -18.26 19.51 -32.41
N GLU A 23 -19.53 19.73 -32.04
CA GLU A 23 -20.07 19.39 -30.72
C GLU A 23 -19.95 17.90 -30.38
N GLU A 24 -20.37 17.02 -31.31
CA GLU A 24 -20.31 15.56 -31.14
C GLU A 24 -18.89 15.04 -30.83
N ALA A 25 -17.87 15.66 -31.44
CA ALA A 25 -16.48 15.27 -31.20
C ALA A 25 -16.02 15.65 -29.78
N VAL A 26 -16.49 16.78 -29.26
CA VAL A 26 -16.21 17.20 -27.87
C VAL A 26 -16.93 16.29 -26.88
N ILE A 27 -18.19 15.94 -27.14
CA ILE A 27 -18.96 15.00 -26.31
C ILE A 27 -18.23 13.66 -26.26
N ALA A 28 -17.86 13.10 -27.40
CA ALA A 28 -17.13 11.83 -27.48
C ALA A 28 -15.78 11.88 -26.74
N LEU A 29 -15.03 12.99 -26.86
CA LEU A 29 -13.77 13.17 -26.13
C LEU A 29 -13.99 13.13 -24.61
N VAL A 30 -14.99 13.87 -24.11
CA VAL A 30 -15.30 13.94 -22.67
C VAL A 30 -15.78 12.58 -22.16
N GLU A 31 -16.67 11.90 -22.87
CA GLU A 31 -17.14 10.56 -22.48
C GLU A 31 -15.99 9.56 -22.36
N ASN A 32 -15.07 9.56 -23.33
CA ASN A 32 -13.92 8.67 -23.33
C ASN A 32 -12.97 8.98 -22.18
N LEU A 33 -12.76 10.26 -21.87
CA LEU A 33 -11.95 10.68 -20.72
C LEU A 33 -12.58 10.24 -19.39
N LEU A 34 -13.91 10.38 -19.24
CA LEU A 34 -14.62 9.94 -18.05
C LEU A 34 -14.55 8.42 -17.87
N LYS A 35 -14.75 7.65 -18.94
CA LYS A 35 -14.62 6.19 -18.93
C LYS A 35 -13.19 5.76 -18.55
N ALA A 36 -12.18 6.39 -19.15
CA ALA A 36 -10.78 6.09 -18.85
C ALA A 36 -10.43 6.40 -17.39
N GLN A 37 -10.91 7.53 -16.86
CA GLN A 37 -10.69 7.90 -15.46
C GLN A 37 -11.41 6.96 -14.50
N ALA A 38 -12.68 6.61 -14.76
CA ALA A 38 -13.43 5.65 -13.94
C ALA A 38 -12.71 4.31 -13.85
N ASN A 39 -12.24 3.78 -14.99
CA ASN A 39 -11.46 2.53 -15.02
C ASN A 39 -10.14 2.63 -14.26
N ALA A 40 -9.47 3.79 -14.30
CA ALA A 40 -8.24 4.01 -13.56
C ALA A 40 -8.50 4.07 -12.04
N ILE A 41 -9.58 4.75 -11.62
CA ILE A 41 -10.00 4.84 -10.22
C ILE A 41 -10.34 3.46 -9.68
N GLU A 42 -11.14 2.67 -10.40
CA GLU A 42 -11.52 1.31 -9.97
C GLU A 42 -10.28 0.43 -9.75
N LYS A 43 -9.30 0.49 -10.67
CA LYS A 43 -8.03 -0.24 -10.52
C LYS A 43 -7.22 0.25 -9.32
N LEU A 44 -7.21 1.55 -9.06
CA LEU A 44 -6.50 2.12 -7.92
C LEU A 44 -7.17 1.74 -6.60
N GLU A 45 -8.49 1.82 -6.51
CA GLU A 45 -9.28 1.38 -5.35
C GLU A 45 -9.06 -0.10 -5.05
N ALA A 46 -9.08 -0.95 -6.08
CA ALA A 46 -8.79 -2.38 -5.92
C ALA A 46 -7.38 -2.61 -5.36
N ARG A 47 -6.37 -1.89 -5.87
CA ARG A 47 -4.99 -1.99 -5.36
C ARG A 47 -4.85 -1.48 -3.94
N ILE A 48 -5.51 -0.37 -3.60
CA ILE A 48 -5.53 0.17 -2.23
C ILE A 48 -6.13 -0.86 -1.28
N LYS A 49 -7.27 -1.45 -1.63
CA LYS A 49 -7.90 -2.49 -0.82
C LYS A 49 -6.98 -3.68 -0.56
N VAL A 50 -6.30 -4.19 -1.59
CA VAL A 50 -5.33 -5.28 -1.44
C VAL A 50 -4.19 -4.90 -0.50
N LEU A 51 -3.67 -3.67 -0.61
CA LEU A 51 -2.59 -3.18 0.25
C LEU A 51 -3.05 -2.99 1.70
N GLU A 52 -4.25 -2.49 1.91
CA GLU A 52 -4.86 -2.34 3.24
C GLU A 52 -5.11 -3.70 3.89
N ASP A 53 -5.62 -4.68 3.14
CA ASP A 53 -5.81 -6.06 3.59
C ASP A 53 -4.48 -6.69 4.00
N GLN A 54 -3.42 -6.52 3.21
CA GLN A 54 -2.08 -7.01 3.53
C GLN A 54 -1.53 -6.34 4.80
N ALA A 55 -1.63 -5.01 4.90
CA ALA A 55 -1.18 -4.27 6.07
C ALA A 55 -1.95 -4.68 7.33
N SER A 56 -3.24 -4.99 7.24
CA SER A 56 -4.04 -5.47 8.39
C SER A 56 -3.56 -6.82 8.90
N LYS A 57 -3.20 -7.74 8.00
CA LYS A 57 -2.62 -9.05 8.32
C LYS A 57 -1.25 -8.91 8.98
N ASP A 58 -0.40 -8.03 8.45
CA ASP A 58 0.95 -7.82 8.98
C ASP A 58 0.94 -7.05 10.31
N ARG A 59 -0.05 -6.18 10.56
CA ARG A 59 -0.21 -5.46 11.85
C ARG A 59 -0.46 -6.40 13.03
N GLN A 60 -1.19 -7.51 12.83
CA GLN A 60 -1.38 -8.51 13.89
C GLN A 60 -0.12 -9.34 14.19
N ASN A 61 0.85 -9.38 13.25
CA ASN A 61 2.11 -10.09 13.43
C ASN A 61 3.28 -9.19 13.88
N SER A 62 3.06 -7.87 13.99
CA SER A 62 4.09 -6.88 14.30
C SER A 62 4.16 -6.43 15.77
N SER A 63 3.17 -6.76 16.60
CA SER A 63 3.13 -6.24 17.99
C SER A 63 4.02 -7.02 18.98
N LYS A 64 4.61 -8.14 18.57
CA LYS A 64 5.64 -8.86 19.33
C LYS A 64 6.79 -9.22 18.39
N PRO A 65 8.03 -8.78 18.66
CA PRO A 65 9.17 -9.31 17.95
C PRO A 65 9.22 -10.84 18.15
N PRO A 66 9.72 -11.63 17.19
CA PRO A 66 9.95 -13.07 17.38
C PRO A 66 10.99 -13.35 18.47
N SER A 67 11.82 -12.34 18.78
CA SER A 67 12.72 -12.28 19.94
C SER A 67 12.10 -11.53 21.12
N GLY A 68 10.77 -11.41 21.16
CA GLY A 68 9.99 -11.10 22.35
C GLY A 68 9.96 -12.32 23.25
N ASP A 69 11.16 -12.83 23.54
CA ASP A 69 11.42 -13.92 24.45
C ASP A 69 11.11 -13.38 25.84
N GLY A 70 9.83 -13.41 26.17
CA GLY A 70 9.33 -13.21 27.50
C GLY A 70 9.80 -14.38 28.35
N PHE A 71 11.11 -14.44 28.64
CA PHE A 71 11.70 -15.17 29.75
C PHE A 71 11.17 -14.59 31.06
N LYS A 72 9.86 -14.65 31.30
CA LYS A 72 9.23 -14.15 32.52
C LYS A 72 9.32 -15.13 33.67
N LYS A 73 9.96 -16.30 33.51
CA LYS A 73 10.49 -17.11 34.62
C LYS A 73 11.77 -17.83 34.19
N ARG A 74 12.87 -17.64 34.94
CA ARG A 74 14.03 -18.53 34.84
C ARG A 74 13.57 -19.94 35.21
N PRO A 75 13.92 -21.00 34.45
CA PRO A 75 13.54 -22.36 34.78
C PRO A 75 14.07 -22.70 36.18
N GLN A 76 13.15 -23.03 37.09
CA GLN A 76 13.51 -23.41 38.45
C GLN A 76 14.20 -24.77 38.38
N SER A 77 15.44 -24.85 38.87
CA SER A 77 16.22 -26.08 38.88
C SER A 77 15.45 -27.20 39.57
N LEU A 78 15.16 -28.28 38.83
CA LEU A 78 14.63 -29.53 39.38
C LEU A 78 15.72 -30.39 40.04
N ARG A 79 16.98 -29.96 39.96
CA ARG A 79 18.10 -30.69 40.56
C ARG A 79 18.01 -30.59 42.08
N SER A 80 18.02 -31.74 42.76
CA SER A 80 18.21 -31.81 44.20
C SER A 80 19.63 -31.31 44.55
N LYS A 81 19.76 -30.67 45.73
CA LYS A 81 21.07 -30.24 46.22
C LYS A 81 21.95 -31.47 46.41
N SER A 82 23.01 -31.57 45.60
CA SER A 82 24.06 -32.55 45.82
C SER A 82 24.81 -32.17 47.09
N GLY A 83 24.80 -33.05 48.10
CA GLY A 83 25.57 -32.88 49.34
C GLY A 83 27.09 -33.03 49.18
N ARG A 84 27.59 -33.14 47.94
CA ARG A 84 29.03 -33.17 47.66
C ARG A 84 29.62 -31.77 47.71
N LYS A 85 30.84 -31.66 48.25
CA LYS A 85 31.60 -30.41 48.26
C LYS A 85 31.83 -29.94 46.82
N SER A 86 31.76 -28.62 46.60
CA SER A 86 32.09 -28.05 45.29
C SER A 86 33.58 -28.22 45.03
N GLY A 87 33.95 -28.86 43.92
CA GLY A 87 35.34 -28.95 43.46
C GLY A 87 35.98 -30.34 43.38
N GLY A 88 35.22 -31.42 43.62
CA GLY A 88 35.78 -32.78 43.71
C GLY A 88 36.14 -33.16 45.12
#